data_AF-A0A067G3J0-F1
#
_entry.id   AF-A0A067G3J0-F1
#
_cell.length_a   1.000
_cell.length_b   1.000
_cell.length_c   1.000
_cell.angle_alpha   90.00
_cell.angle_beta   90.00
_cell.angle_gamma   90.00
#
_symmetry.space_group_name_H-M   'P 1'
#
loop_
_entity.id
_entity.type
_entity.pdbx_description
1 polymer ?
#
loop_
_entity_poly.entity_id
_entity_poly.type
_entity_poly.pdbx_seq_one_letter_code
_entity_poly.pdbx_strand_id
1 'polypeptide(L)'
;FPRYLSFVKGVVDSDDLPLNVSREILQESRIVRIMRKRLVRKTFDMIQDISQSENKEDYKKFWENFGRFLKLGCVEDSGNHKRLAPLLRFYTSKSEEELISLDEYVENMGEKQNAIYYLATDSLKSAKSAPFLEKLVQKDIEVRTSFVELYNFNFAVGRHHGNDFCF
;
A
#
# COMPACT_ATOMS: atom_id res chain seq x y z
N PHE A 1 14.13 0.00 -11.95
CA PHE A 1 12.99 0.47 -11.14
C PHE A 1 12.63 -0.64 -10.15
N PRO A 2 12.06 -0.38 -8.98
CA PRO A 2 11.63 -1.45 -8.07
C PRO A 2 10.62 -2.38 -8.75
N ARG A 3 10.68 -3.69 -8.46
CA ARG A 3 9.81 -4.69 -9.13
C ARG A 3 8.35 -4.43 -8.85
N TYR A 4 8.02 -4.03 -7.63
CA TYR A 4 6.66 -3.67 -7.23
C TYR A 4 6.12 -2.40 -7.93
N LEU A 5 6.90 -1.71 -8.77
CA LEU A 5 6.41 -0.63 -9.64
C LEU A 5 6.63 -0.93 -11.13
N SER A 6 6.75 -2.21 -11.52
CA SER A 6 7.02 -2.63 -12.91
C SER A 6 5.91 -2.23 -13.91
N PHE A 7 4.72 -1.91 -13.39
CA PHE A 7 3.59 -1.40 -14.18
C PHE A 7 3.82 0.03 -14.67
N VAL A 8 4.71 0.80 -14.04
CA VAL A 8 5.04 2.16 -14.47
C VAL A 8 5.82 2.11 -15.78
N LYS A 9 5.31 2.83 -16.79
CA LYS A 9 5.94 3.00 -18.09
C LYS A 9 6.18 4.48 -18.32
N GLY A 10 7.28 4.80 -18.99
CA GLY A 10 7.64 6.18 -19.31
C GLY A 10 8.99 6.26 -20.01
N VAL A 11 9.29 7.45 -20.51
CA VAL A 11 10.58 7.81 -21.11
C VAL A 11 11.26 8.82 -20.19
N VAL A 12 12.57 8.66 -19.99
CA VAL A 12 13.37 9.57 -19.18
C VAL A 12 14.38 10.21 -20.11
N ASP A 13 14.27 11.52 -20.27
CA ASP A 13 15.25 12.34 -20.96
C ASP A 13 16.20 12.97 -19.93
N SER A 14 17.49 13.00 -20.22
CA SER A 14 18.49 13.51 -19.28
C SER A 14 19.76 13.99 -19.97
N ASP A 15 20.09 15.26 -19.72
CA ASP A 15 21.35 15.90 -20.16
C ASP A 15 22.57 15.43 -19.35
N ASP A 16 22.35 14.78 -18.19
CA ASP A 16 23.41 14.36 -17.27
C ASP A 16 24.03 12.99 -17.63
N LEU A 17 23.54 12.33 -18.69
CA LEU A 17 24.04 11.03 -19.14
C LEU A 17 25.01 11.19 -20.32
N PRO A 18 26.17 10.51 -20.30
CA PRO A 18 27.10 10.54 -21.43
C PRO A 18 26.48 9.87 -22.66
N LEU A 19 26.78 10.41 -23.85
CA LEU A 19 26.27 9.90 -25.13
C LEU A 19 26.71 8.45 -25.41
N ASN A 20 27.89 8.06 -24.94
CA ASN A 20 28.50 6.74 -25.14
C ASN A 20 28.35 5.87 -23.90
N VAL A 21 27.16 5.32 -23.71
CA VAL A 21 26.79 4.66 -22.46
C VAL A 21 26.39 3.19 -22.67
N SER A 22 27.10 2.27 -22.00
CA SER A 22 26.77 0.83 -21.99
C SER A 22 25.76 0.48 -20.89
N ARG A 23 25.16 -0.71 -20.99
CA ARG A 23 24.25 -1.22 -19.96
C ARG A 23 24.94 -1.41 -18.61
N GLU A 24 26.21 -1.83 -18.57
CA GLU A 24 26.96 -1.94 -17.30
C GLU A 24 27.20 -0.57 -16.67
N ILE A 25 27.68 0.40 -17.46
CA ILE A 25 28.00 1.76 -16.95
C ILE A 25 26.75 2.44 -16.37
N LEU A 26 25.57 2.24 -16.97
CA LEU A 26 24.30 2.76 -16.43
C LEU A 26 23.91 2.13 -15.09
N GLN A 27 24.18 0.84 -14.90
CA GLN A 27 23.80 0.14 -13.68
C GLN A 27 24.63 0.62 -12.48
N GLU A 28 25.90 0.94 -12.70
CA GLU A 28 26.83 1.43 -11.68
C GLU A 28 26.77 2.95 -11.48
N SER A 29 26.23 3.68 -12.45
CA SER A 29 26.15 5.15 -12.41
C SER A 29 25.39 5.68 -11.19
N ARG A 30 26.08 6.52 -10.40
CA ARG A 30 25.50 7.25 -9.27
C ARG A 30 24.33 8.12 -9.71
N ILE A 31 24.42 8.74 -10.89
CA ILE A 31 23.40 9.65 -11.42
C ILE A 31 22.12 8.86 -11.71
N VAL A 32 22.22 7.73 -12.40
CA VAL A 32 21.09 6.82 -12.68
C VAL A 32 20.43 6.34 -11.38
N ARG A 33 21.22 6.03 -10.34
CA ARG A 33 20.70 5.64 -9.04
C ARG A 33 19.89 6.77 -8.37
N ILE A 34 20.33 8.02 -8.48
CA ILE A 34 19.61 9.19 -7.96
C ILE A 34 18.33 9.42 -8.77
N MET A 35 18.40 9.37 -10.10
CA MET A 35 17.22 9.49 -10.98
C MET A 35 16.16 8.44 -10.62
N ARG A 36 16.58 7.17 -10.46
CA ARG A 36 15.68 6.07 -10.04
C ARG A 36 14.96 6.40 -8.74
N LYS A 37 15.67 6.91 -7.72
CA LYS A 37 15.06 7.31 -6.44
C LYS A 37 14.05 8.45 -6.62
N ARG A 38 14.36 9.44 -7.46
CA ARG A 38 13.44 10.55 -7.77
C ARG A 38 12.18 10.07 -8.48
N LEU A 39 12.32 9.20 -9.48
CA LEU A 39 11.21 8.63 -10.22
C LEU A 39 10.29 7.78 -9.33
N VAL A 40 10.85 6.96 -8.43
CA VAL A 40 10.06 6.20 -7.45
C VAL A 40 9.23 7.13 -6.56
N ARG A 41 9.82 8.21 -6.05
CA ARG A 41 9.09 9.22 -5.27
C ARG A 41 7.98 9.87 -6.08
N LYS A 42 8.29 10.30 -7.31
CA LYS A 42 7.30 10.91 -8.20
C LYS A 42 6.15 9.95 -8.54
N THR A 43 6.42 8.66 -8.68
CA THR A 43 5.39 7.64 -8.83
C THR A 43 4.45 7.60 -7.64
N PHE A 44 4.98 7.61 -6.41
CA PHE A 44 4.12 7.66 -5.23
C PHE A 44 3.29 8.93 -5.17
N ASP A 45 3.89 10.07 -5.49
CA ASP A 45 3.18 11.35 -5.52
C ASP A 45 2.03 11.30 -6.56
N MET A 46 2.26 10.75 -7.76
CA MET A 46 1.20 10.59 -8.78
C MET A 46 0.08 9.63 -8.33
N ILE A 47 0.42 8.52 -7.66
CA ILE A 47 -0.60 7.60 -7.14
C ILE A 47 -1.41 8.27 -6.02
N GLN A 48 -0.75 9.06 -5.17
CA GLN A 48 -1.39 9.86 -4.13
C GLN A 48 -2.36 10.88 -4.74
N ASP A 49 -1.95 11.58 -5.81
CA ASP A 49 -2.80 12.54 -6.52
C ASP A 49 -4.07 11.88 -7.07
N ILE A 50 -3.95 10.68 -7.67
CA ILE A 50 -5.12 9.90 -8.13
C ILE A 50 -6.02 9.56 -6.93
N SER A 51 -5.43 9.18 -5.80
CA SER A 51 -6.17 8.79 -4.60
C SER A 51 -6.92 9.93 -3.93
N GLN A 52 -6.45 11.16 -4.10
CA GLN A 52 -7.04 12.39 -3.56
C GLN A 52 -7.95 13.11 -4.56
N SER A 53 -8.00 12.63 -5.81
CA SER A 53 -8.87 13.19 -6.83
C SER A 53 -10.35 13.06 -6.44
N GLU A 54 -11.19 13.99 -6.89
CA GLU A 54 -12.63 13.94 -6.63
C GLU A 54 -13.29 12.69 -7.25
N ASN A 55 -12.64 12.09 -8.26
CA ASN A 55 -13.10 10.89 -8.93
C ASN A 55 -12.62 9.61 -8.21
N LYS A 56 -13.39 9.17 -7.20
CA LYS A 56 -13.11 7.93 -6.46
C LYS A 56 -13.01 6.68 -7.35
N GLU A 57 -13.67 6.65 -8.50
CA GLU A 57 -13.63 5.52 -9.43
C GLU A 57 -12.27 5.33 -10.10
N ASP A 58 -11.49 6.41 -10.29
CA ASP A 58 -10.16 6.28 -10.90
C ASP A 58 -9.19 5.56 -9.96
N TYR A 59 -9.23 5.88 -8.66
CA TYR A 59 -8.41 5.18 -7.69
C TYR A 59 -8.88 3.74 -7.47
N LYS A 60 -10.19 3.50 -7.49
CA LYS A 60 -10.74 2.14 -7.41
C LYS A 60 -10.23 1.26 -8.55
N LYS A 61 -10.31 1.74 -9.80
CA LYS A 61 -9.75 1.05 -10.97
C LYS A 61 -8.24 0.83 -10.82
N PHE A 62 -7.50 1.85 -10.37
CA PHE A 62 -6.07 1.71 -10.10
C PHE A 62 -5.81 0.60 -9.07
N TRP A 63 -6.57 0.57 -7.98
CA TRP A 63 -6.41 -0.42 -6.91
C TRP A 63 -6.75 -1.84 -7.37
N GLU A 64 -7.81 -2.02 -8.14
CA GLU A 64 -8.19 -3.33 -8.71
C GLU A 64 -7.08 -3.91 -9.60
N ASN A 65 -6.41 -3.06 -10.38
CA ASN A 65 -5.36 -3.49 -11.31
C ASN A 65 -3.97 -3.60 -10.65
N PHE A 66 -3.65 -2.69 -9.72
CA PHE A 66 -2.28 -2.50 -9.22
C PHE A 66 -2.12 -2.62 -7.70
N GLY A 67 -3.20 -2.79 -6.92
CA GLY A 67 -3.16 -2.87 -5.46
C GLY A 67 -2.27 -4.00 -4.93
N ARG A 68 -2.21 -5.14 -5.64
CA ARG A 68 -1.29 -6.25 -5.31
C ARG A 68 0.17 -5.82 -5.36
N PHE A 69 0.53 -4.97 -6.32
CA PHE A 69 1.90 -4.45 -6.43
C PHE A 69 2.23 -3.51 -5.27
N LEU A 70 1.30 -2.66 -4.84
CA LEU A 70 1.51 -1.81 -3.65
C LEU A 70 1.69 -2.63 -2.36
N LYS A 71 0.89 -3.69 -2.19
CA LYS A 71 1.06 -4.64 -1.09
C LYS A 71 2.45 -5.29 -1.11
N LEU A 72 2.93 -5.72 -2.28
CA LEU A 72 4.28 -6.26 -2.44
C LEU A 72 5.35 -5.22 -2.08
N GLY A 73 5.16 -3.97 -2.48
CA GLY A 73 6.06 -2.87 -2.12
C GLY A 73 6.19 -2.68 -0.61
N CYS A 74 5.10 -2.88 0.14
CA CYS A 74 5.15 -2.83 1.60
C CYS A 74 5.93 -3.99 2.22
N VAL A 75 6.14 -5.09 1.51
CA VAL A 75 6.99 -6.19 2.00
C VAL A 75 8.44 -5.95 1.61
N GLU A 76 8.69 -5.54 0.36
CA GLU A 76 10.04 -5.44 -0.20
C GLU A 76 10.77 -4.13 0.12
N ASP A 77 10.05 -3.02 0.37
CA ASP A 77 10.64 -1.68 0.49
C ASP A 77 10.26 -0.95 1.79
N SER A 78 10.93 -1.37 2.87
CA SER A 78 10.80 -0.74 4.19
C SER A 78 11.18 0.75 4.22
N GLY A 79 12.10 1.18 3.34
CA GLY A 79 12.52 2.57 3.24
C GLY A 79 11.42 3.52 2.75
N ASN A 80 10.42 2.98 2.04
CA ASN A 80 9.30 3.75 1.48
C ASN A 80 7.94 3.44 2.15
N HIS A 81 7.91 2.68 3.25
CA HIS A 81 6.67 2.35 3.98
C HIS A 81 5.77 3.54 4.27
N LYS A 82 6.34 4.67 4.72
CA LYS A 82 5.58 5.90 5.03
C LYS A 82 4.84 6.48 3.83
N ARG A 83 5.30 6.19 2.60
CA ARG A 83 4.68 6.65 1.36
C ARG A 83 3.73 5.60 0.77
N LEU A 84 3.98 4.32 1.05
CA LEU A 84 3.18 3.20 0.56
C LEU A 84 1.93 2.97 1.41
N ALA A 85 2.04 3.05 2.73
CA ALA A 85 0.95 2.75 3.66
C ALA A 85 -0.33 3.57 3.40
N PRO A 86 -0.27 4.90 3.15
CA PRO A 86 -1.46 5.71 2.86
C PRO A 86 -2.16 5.32 1.55
N LEU A 87 -1.45 4.68 0.62
CA LEU A 87 -1.98 4.24 -0.67
C LEU A 87 -2.71 2.90 -0.57
N LEU A 88 -2.60 2.20 0.54
CA LEU A 88 -3.29 0.92 0.71
C LEU A 88 -4.79 1.11 0.92
N ARG A 89 -5.58 0.14 0.45
CA ARG A 89 -7.03 0.10 0.64
C ARG A 89 -7.48 -1.27 1.13
N PHE A 90 -8.53 -1.27 1.94
CA PHE A 90 -9.00 -2.46 2.63
C PHE A 90 -10.51 -2.45 2.83
N TYR A 91 -11.09 -3.64 2.88
CA TYR A 91 -12.42 -3.81 3.44
C TYR A 91 -12.32 -3.83 4.97
N THR A 92 -13.40 -3.48 5.64
CA THR A 92 -13.49 -3.57 7.10
C THR A 92 -14.80 -4.19 7.53
N SER A 93 -14.91 -4.49 8.82
CA SER A 93 -16.17 -4.93 9.42
C SER A 93 -17.27 -3.88 9.37
N LYS A 94 -16.93 -2.60 9.19
CA LYS A 94 -17.88 -1.48 9.05
C LYS A 94 -18.11 -1.08 7.59
N SER A 95 -17.14 -1.36 6.71
CA SER A 95 -17.21 -1.08 5.27
C SER A 95 -16.93 -2.35 4.46
N GLU A 96 -17.99 -3.14 4.22
CA GLU A 96 -17.87 -4.44 3.57
C GLU A 96 -17.92 -4.38 2.03
N GLU A 97 -18.49 -3.31 1.49
CA GLU A 97 -18.69 -3.11 0.05
C GLU A 97 -17.76 -2.05 -0.52
N GLU A 98 -17.25 -1.15 0.34
CA GLU A 98 -16.36 -0.06 -0.05
C GLU A 98 -14.98 -0.23 0.58
N LEU A 99 -13.97 0.02 -0.23
CA LEU A 99 -12.58 0.02 0.16
C LEU A 99 -12.23 1.34 0.86
N ILE A 100 -11.73 1.25 2.10
CA ILE A 100 -11.26 2.41 2.86
C ILE A 100 -9.74 2.42 3.01
N SER A 101 -9.19 3.60 3.22
CA SER A 101 -7.79 3.86 3.54
C SER A 101 -7.46 3.59 5.02
N LEU A 102 -6.18 3.56 5.35
CA LEU A 102 -5.75 3.50 6.75
C LEU A 102 -6.09 4.78 7.52
N ASP A 103 -6.09 5.93 6.84
CA ASP A 103 -6.45 7.21 7.47
C ASP A 103 -7.92 7.20 7.87
N GLU A 104 -8.82 6.82 6.95
CA GLU A 104 -10.26 6.67 7.24
C GLU A 104 -10.51 5.63 8.34
N TYR A 105 -9.75 4.53 8.38
CA TYR A 105 -9.85 3.57 9.49
C TYR A 105 -9.48 4.22 10.82
N VAL A 106 -8.36 4.96 10.88
CA VAL A 106 -7.89 5.61 12.11
C VAL A 106 -8.87 6.69 12.57
N GLU A 107 -9.49 7.43 11.66
CA GLU A 107 -10.53 8.41 11.98
C GLU A 107 -11.79 7.76 12.57
N ASN A 108 -12.11 6.53 12.16
CA ASN A 108 -13.25 5.77 12.66
C ASN A 108 -12.92 4.88 13.88
N MET A 109 -11.67 4.91 14.38
CA MET A 109 -11.29 4.18 15.60
C MET A 109 -12.00 4.75 16.82
N GLY A 110 -12.60 3.88 17.62
CA GLY A 110 -13.19 4.29 18.90
C GLY A 110 -12.12 4.78 19.89
N GLU A 111 -12.48 5.66 20.82
CA GLU A 111 -11.55 6.30 21.77
C GLU A 111 -10.71 5.32 22.61
N LYS A 112 -11.21 4.10 22.81
CA LYS A 112 -10.54 3.04 23.58
C LYS A 112 -9.62 2.15 22.74
N GLN A 113 -9.62 2.34 21.42
CA GLN A 113 -8.86 1.53 20.48
C GLN A 113 -7.48 2.15 20.24
N ASN A 114 -6.42 1.48 20.69
CA ASN A 114 -5.04 1.98 20.58
C ASN A 114 -4.21 1.26 19.50
N ALA A 115 -4.85 0.41 18.70
CA ALA A 115 -4.18 -0.41 17.69
C ALA A 115 -5.10 -0.66 16.49
N ILE A 116 -4.50 -0.87 15.33
CA ILE A 116 -5.21 -1.26 14.11
C ILE A 116 -5.36 -2.79 14.12
N TYR A 117 -6.61 -3.27 14.21
CA TYR A 117 -6.90 -4.69 14.16
C TYR A 117 -7.11 -5.14 12.73
N TYR A 118 -6.50 -6.27 12.37
CA TYR A 118 -6.68 -6.88 11.06
C TYR A 118 -6.97 -8.37 11.20
N LEU A 119 -7.66 -8.89 10.19
CA LEU A 119 -7.91 -10.30 10.00
C LEU A 119 -7.40 -10.71 8.61
N ALA A 120 -6.48 -11.68 8.60
CA ALA A 120 -6.10 -12.42 7.40
C ALA A 120 -7.05 -13.61 7.20
N THR A 121 -7.81 -13.59 6.10
CA THR A 121 -8.62 -14.73 5.65
C THR A 121 -8.44 -15.00 4.17
N ASP A 122 -8.84 -16.20 3.78
CA ASP A 122 -8.94 -16.70 2.41
C ASP A 122 -10.11 -16.09 1.63
N SER A 123 -11.13 -15.56 2.30
CA SER A 123 -12.23 -14.83 1.67
C SER A 123 -12.92 -13.83 2.59
N LEU A 124 -13.60 -12.83 2.00
CA LEU A 124 -14.46 -11.91 2.75
C LEU A 124 -15.59 -12.67 3.47
N LYS A 125 -16.11 -13.73 2.83
CA LYS A 125 -17.14 -14.59 3.43
C LYS A 125 -16.62 -15.31 4.69
N SER A 126 -15.41 -15.86 4.62
CA SER A 126 -14.74 -16.50 5.76
C SER A 126 -14.42 -15.50 6.87
N ALA A 127 -14.05 -14.26 6.52
CA ALA A 127 -13.85 -13.19 7.49
C ALA A 127 -15.12 -12.90 8.30
N LYS A 128 -16.28 -12.82 7.62
CA LYS A 128 -17.57 -12.54 8.26
C LYS A 128 -17.99 -13.61 9.26
N SER A 129 -17.76 -14.88 8.94
CA SER A 129 -18.12 -16.00 9.82
C SER A 129 -17.11 -16.26 10.94
N ALA A 130 -16.12 -15.39 11.12
CA ALA A 130 -15.03 -15.67 12.02
C ALA A 130 -15.40 -15.38 13.49
N PRO A 131 -15.32 -16.35 14.43
CA PRO A 131 -15.84 -16.18 15.79
C PRO A 131 -15.18 -15.06 16.61
N PHE A 132 -13.94 -14.70 16.28
CA PHE A 132 -13.24 -13.59 16.93
C PHE A 132 -13.67 -12.23 16.38
N LEU A 133 -14.15 -12.15 15.14
CA LEU A 133 -14.70 -10.92 14.56
C LEU A 133 -15.98 -10.53 15.29
N GLU A 134 -16.87 -11.49 15.56
CA GLU A 134 -18.12 -11.26 16.30
C GLU A 134 -17.88 -10.61 17.66
N LYS A 135 -16.89 -11.09 18.42
CA LYS A 135 -16.54 -10.53 19.74
C LYS A 135 -15.96 -9.11 19.66
N LEU A 136 -15.28 -8.76 18.58
CA LEU A 136 -14.70 -7.42 18.39
C LEU A 136 -15.76 -6.44 17.91
N VAL A 137 -16.63 -6.87 16.99
CA VAL A 137 -17.79 -6.09 16.54
C VAL A 137 -18.76 -5.82 17.70
N GLN A 138 -18.99 -6.79 18.59
CA GLN A 138 -19.78 -6.57 19.83
C GLN A 138 -19.17 -5.52 20.77
N LYS A 139 -17.86 -5.27 20.68
CA LYS A 139 -17.15 -4.24 21.45
C LYS A 139 -17.00 -2.92 20.69
N ASP A 140 -17.66 -2.79 19.53
CA ASP A 140 -17.56 -1.66 18.61
C ASP A 140 -16.11 -1.35 18.15
N ILE A 141 -15.28 -2.39 18.07
CA ILE A 141 -13.91 -2.30 17.56
C ILE A 141 -13.96 -2.61 16.07
N GLU A 142 -13.52 -1.66 15.25
CA GLU A 142 -13.44 -1.87 13.81
C GLU A 142 -12.30 -2.84 13.49
N VAL A 143 -12.55 -3.83 12.62
CA VAL A 143 -11.52 -4.79 12.19
C VAL A 143 -11.39 -4.74 10.70
N ARG A 144 -10.17 -4.57 10.23
CA ARG A 144 -9.86 -4.58 8.81
C ARG A 144 -9.80 -6.00 8.28
N THR A 145 -10.50 -6.28 7.20
CA THR A 145 -10.41 -7.57 6.50
C THR A 145 -9.40 -7.44 5.36
N SER A 146 -8.28 -8.13 5.51
CA SER A 146 -7.27 -8.25 4.47
C SER A 146 -7.43 -9.60 3.80
N PHE A 147 -7.90 -9.58 2.55
CA PHE A 147 -7.78 -10.71 1.65
C PHE A 147 -6.30 -10.84 1.26
N VAL A 148 -5.68 -11.92 1.69
CA VAL A 148 -4.25 -12.19 1.43
C VAL A 148 -4.11 -13.62 0.89
N GLU A 149 -4.18 -13.76 -0.43
CA GLU A 149 -3.54 -14.87 -1.14
C GLU A 149 -2.02 -14.65 -1.15
N LEU A 150 -1.35 -14.69 0.00
CA LEU A 150 0.10 -14.79 0.07
C LEU A 150 0.47 -15.53 1.37
N TYR A 151 0.73 -16.83 1.21
CA TYR A 151 1.15 -17.80 2.22
C TYR A 151 2.46 -17.46 2.98
N ASN A 152 3.02 -16.26 2.84
CA ASN A 152 4.30 -15.87 3.46
C ASN A 152 4.36 -14.36 3.76
N PHE A 153 3.34 -13.80 4.41
CA PHE A 153 3.49 -12.50 5.10
C PHE A 153 4.28 -12.72 6.39
N ASN A 154 5.62 -12.63 6.31
CA ASN A 154 6.39 -12.31 7.50
C ASN A 154 5.98 -10.89 7.92
N PHE A 155 5.28 -10.79 9.04
CA PHE A 155 4.71 -9.57 9.61
C PHE A 155 5.75 -8.44 9.66
N ALA A 156 5.77 -7.59 8.64
CA ALA A 156 6.47 -6.32 8.74
C ALA A 156 5.57 -5.39 9.56
N VAL A 157 5.97 -5.16 10.82
CA VAL A 157 5.31 -4.17 11.67
C VAL A 157 5.71 -2.78 11.16
N GLY A 158 4.78 -2.10 10.51
CA GLY A 158 4.84 -0.68 10.20
C GLY A 158 4.20 0.16 11.29
N ARG A 159 4.41 1.49 11.25
CA ARG A 159 3.63 2.46 12.03
C ARG A 159 2.88 3.40 11.12
N HIS A 160 1.60 3.59 11.38
CA HIS A 160 0.75 4.57 10.71
C HIS A 160 0.07 5.46 11.75
N HIS A 161 0.28 6.78 11.69
CA HIS A 161 -0.13 7.73 12.73
C HIS A 161 0.24 7.35 14.18
N GLY A 162 1.37 6.65 14.37
CA GLY A 162 1.84 6.21 15.69
C GLY A 162 1.23 4.88 16.17
N ASN A 163 0.24 4.34 15.46
CA ASN A 163 -0.31 3.02 15.70
C ASN A 163 0.53 1.95 14.99
N ASP A 164 0.88 0.88 15.72
CA ASP A 164 1.53 -0.28 15.12
C ASP A 164 0.54 -1.01 14.21
N PHE A 165 1.02 -1.43 13.03
CA PHE A 165 0.21 -2.06 12.02
C PHE A 165 1.05 -3.08 11.24
N CYS A 166 0.53 -4.29 11.01
CA CYS A 166 1.24 -5.35 10.29
C CYS A 166 0.71 -5.48 8.85
N PHE A 167 1.61 -5.38 7.87
CA PHE A 167 1.26 -5.56 6.45
C PHE A 167 0.71 -6.96 6.17
#